data_AF-A0A1G8LHE9-F1
#
_entry.id   AF-A0A1G8LHE9-F1
#
_cell.length_a   1.000
_cell.length_b   1.000
_cell.length_c   1.000
_cell.angle_alpha   90.00
_cell.angle_beta   90.00
_cell.angle_gamma   90.00
#
_symmetry.space_group_name_H-M   'P 1'
#
loop_
_entity.id
_entity.type
_entity.pdbx_description
1 polymer ?
#
loop_
_entity_poly.entity_id
_entity_poly.type
_entity_poly.pdbx_seq_one_letter_code
_entity_poly.pdbx_strand_id
1 'polypeptide(L)'
;MLDGLRDAERTIGGVDHVDEQVWTVAWWRSGWGVWLGEDPDFTRPPTYTTVNITHAAADAASHWAVGVVPSHPRLRVRCPYGGDPDGETAFRARAARRRWWRP
;
A
#
# COMPACT_ATOMS: atom_id res chain seq x y z
N MET A 1 -23.64 -19.52 -46.55
CA MET A 1 -22.20 -19.77 -46.83
C MET A 1 -21.55 -18.41 -47.00
N LEU A 2 -20.48 -18.15 -46.23
CA LEU A 2 -19.73 -16.91 -46.00
C LEU A 2 -20.40 -15.94 -45.01
N ASP A 3 -20.08 -16.01 -43.71
CA ASP A 3 -18.89 -15.45 -43.02
C ASP A 3 -18.83 -13.92 -43.19
N GLY A 4 -19.15 -13.10 -42.19
CA GLY A 4 -18.52 -13.12 -40.87
C GLY A 4 -17.37 -12.14 -40.88
N LEU A 5 -17.62 -10.82 -40.82
CA LEU A 5 -16.60 -9.83 -40.48
C LEU A 5 -17.25 -8.45 -40.25
N ARG A 6 -16.82 -7.78 -39.16
CA ARG A 6 -17.06 -6.38 -38.75
C ARG A 6 -17.99 -6.15 -37.56
N ASP A 7 -17.95 -7.04 -36.58
CA ASP A 7 -18.02 -6.63 -35.17
C ASP A 7 -16.59 -6.52 -34.63
N ALA A 8 -15.96 -5.37 -34.82
CA ALA A 8 -14.68 -5.05 -34.19
C ALA A 8 -14.56 -3.53 -33.92
N GLU A 9 -15.66 -2.89 -33.54
CA GLU A 9 -15.60 -1.64 -32.78
C GLU A 9 -15.51 -1.97 -31.31
N ARG A 10 -14.32 -2.38 -30.86
CA ARG A 10 -14.01 -2.38 -29.45
C ARG A 10 -12.58 -1.91 -29.21
N THR A 11 -12.51 -1.05 -28.22
CA THR A 11 -11.43 -0.91 -27.24
C THR A 11 -10.46 0.27 -27.45
N ILE A 12 -10.66 1.25 -26.56
CA ILE A 12 -9.66 2.08 -25.85
C ILE A 12 -9.16 3.34 -26.55
N GLY A 13 -10.01 4.37 -26.54
CA GLY A 13 -9.55 5.76 -26.53
C GLY A 13 -9.25 6.21 -25.11
N GLY A 14 -7.98 6.08 -24.70
CA GLY A 14 -7.28 6.90 -23.71
C GLY A 14 -8.01 7.30 -22.43
N VAL A 15 -7.95 6.43 -21.41
CA VAL A 15 -7.94 6.93 -20.03
C VAL A 15 -6.47 7.02 -19.65
N ASP A 16 -6.00 8.22 -19.30
CA ASP A 16 -4.74 8.43 -18.57
C ASP A 16 -4.83 7.69 -17.21
N HIS A 17 -4.73 6.37 -17.23
CA HIS A 17 -4.34 5.57 -16.09
C HIS A 17 -2.86 5.90 -15.85
N VAL A 18 -2.58 7.01 -15.18
CA VAL A 18 -1.34 7.03 -14.43
C VAL A 18 -1.57 6.01 -13.32
N ASP A 19 -1.09 4.80 -13.56
CA ASP A 19 -1.19 3.66 -12.66
C ASP A 19 -0.74 4.12 -11.27
N GLU A 20 -1.66 4.18 -10.31
CA GLU A 20 -1.30 4.51 -8.94
C GLU A 20 -0.46 3.35 -8.40
N GLN A 21 0.77 3.63 -7.97
CA GLN A 21 1.61 2.63 -7.36
C GLN A 21 1.36 2.62 -5.86
N VAL A 22 0.57 1.65 -5.41
CA VAL A 22 0.24 1.49 -3.99
C VAL A 22 1.19 0.51 -3.33
N TRP A 23 1.75 0.89 -2.19
CA TRP A 23 2.53 0.01 -1.32
C TRP A 23 1.92 0.02 0.07
N THR A 24 1.88 -1.15 0.71
CA THR A 24 1.30 -1.31 2.03
C THR A 24 2.35 -1.73 3.04
N VAL A 25 2.38 -1.02 4.17
CA VAL A 25 3.28 -1.18 5.30
C VAL A 25 2.51 -1.78 6.47
N ALA A 26 2.98 -2.90 7.01
CA ALA A 26 2.35 -3.55 8.15
C ALA A 26 3.38 -4.27 9.02
N TRP A 27 3.00 -4.55 10.28
CA TRP A 27 3.86 -5.30 11.18
C TRP A 27 3.94 -6.76 10.73
N TRP A 28 5.15 -7.31 10.73
CA TRP A 28 5.44 -8.66 10.26
C TRP A 28 6.50 -9.32 11.13
N ARG A 29 6.10 -10.40 11.83
CA ARG A 29 6.95 -11.14 12.76
C ARG A 29 7.54 -10.22 13.84
N SER A 30 8.78 -9.77 13.65
CA SER A 30 9.55 -8.95 14.59
C SER A 30 9.95 -7.58 14.02
N GLY A 31 9.34 -7.16 12.91
CA GLY A 31 9.68 -5.92 12.23
C GLY A 31 8.56 -5.39 11.36
N TRP A 32 8.83 -4.33 10.61
CA TRP A 32 7.92 -3.80 9.60
C TRP A 32 8.20 -4.44 8.25
N GLY A 33 7.13 -4.76 7.51
CA GLY A 33 7.14 -5.26 6.15
C GLY A 33 6.46 -4.29 5.19
N VAL A 34 6.90 -4.29 3.93
CA VAL A 34 6.32 -3.53 2.83
C VAL A 34 5.97 -4.47 1.69
N TRP A 35 4.72 -4.43 1.24
CA TRP A 35 4.19 -5.21 0.11
C TRP A 35 3.68 -4.28 -0.99
N LEU A 36 3.78 -4.72 -2.23
CA LEU A 36 3.13 -4.02 -3.35
C LEU A 36 1.63 -4.34 -3.33
N GLY A 37 0.80 -3.34 -3.58
CA GLY A 37 -0.66 -3.44 -3.60
C GLY A 37 -1.31 -2.85 -2.36
N GLU A 38 -2.64 -2.85 -2.34
CA GLU A 38 -3.43 -2.24 -1.27
C GLU A 38 -3.47 -3.08 0.01
N ASP A 39 -3.50 -4.41 -0.14
CA ASP A 39 -3.63 -5.35 0.96
C ASP A 39 -2.34 -6.17 1.12
N PRO A 40 -1.78 -6.25 2.34
CA PRO A 40 -0.57 -7.02 2.58
C PRO A 40 -0.90 -8.52 2.60
N ASP A 41 -0.23 -9.30 1.76
CA ASP A 41 -0.26 -10.77 1.85
C ASP A 41 0.72 -11.24 2.92
N PHE A 42 0.23 -11.41 4.15
CA PHE A 42 1.04 -11.87 5.28
C PHE A 42 1.52 -13.32 5.16
N THR A 43 0.98 -14.10 4.21
CA THR A 43 1.47 -15.47 3.93
C THR A 43 2.78 -15.47 3.14
N ARG A 44 3.09 -14.35 2.48
CA ARG A 44 4.34 -14.15 1.74
C ARG A 44 5.28 -13.20 2.48
N PRO A 45 6.60 -13.41 2.37
CA PRO A 45 7.56 -12.43 2.86
C PRO A 45 7.33 -11.06 2.20
N PRO A 46 7.49 -9.96 2.94
CA PRO A 46 7.42 -8.62 2.37
C PRO A 46 8.54 -8.38 1.35
N THR A 47 8.31 -7.46 0.41
CA THR A 47 9.33 -7.01 -0.55
C THR A 47 10.49 -6.31 0.15
N TYR A 48 10.18 -5.51 1.17
CA TYR A 48 11.16 -4.85 2.03
C TYR A 48 10.83 -5.08 3.49
N THR A 49 11.83 -5.27 4.34
CA THR A 49 11.62 -5.41 5.79
C THR A 49 12.67 -4.67 6.60
N THR A 50 12.27 -4.22 7.79
CA THR A 50 13.17 -3.63 8.79
C THR A 50 12.80 -4.12 10.18
N VAL A 51 13.81 -4.49 10.97
CA VAL A 51 13.65 -4.91 12.38
C VAL A 51 14.09 -3.83 13.36
N ASN A 52 14.62 -2.70 12.86
CA ASN A 52 15.18 -1.64 13.68
C ASN A 52 14.13 -0.59 14.09
N ILE A 53 12.92 -0.68 13.54
CA ILE A 53 11.80 0.21 13.85
C ILE A 53 10.83 -0.60 14.71
N THR A 54 10.52 -0.09 15.90
CA THR A 54 9.63 -0.76 16.84
C THR A 54 8.19 -0.78 16.30
N HIS A 55 7.37 -1.73 16.75
CA HIS A 55 5.96 -1.84 16.35
C HIS A 55 5.16 -0.58 16.70
N ALA A 56 5.57 0.19 17.72
CA ALA A 56 4.91 1.42 18.13
C ALA A 56 5.15 2.59 17.15
N ALA A 57 6.13 2.47 16.25
CA ALA A 57 6.65 3.55 15.43
C ALA A 57 6.22 3.48 13.95
N ALA A 58 4.92 3.31 13.67
CA ALA A 58 4.43 3.21 12.28
C ALA A 58 4.67 4.45 11.41
N ASP A 59 4.68 5.65 12.01
CA ASP A 59 5.04 6.87 11.28
C ASP A 59 6.48 6.75 10.73
N ALA A 60 7.40 6.24 11.56
CA ALA A 60 8.79 6.02 11.16
C ALA A 60 8.89 4.89 10.12
N ALA A 61 8.10 3.82 10.27
CA ALA A 61 8.02 2.74 9.29
C ALA A 61 7.49 3.23 7.93
N SER A 62 6.49 4.12 7.94
CA SER A 62 5.93 4.71 6.72
C SER A 62 6.95 5.59 6.00
N HIS A 63 7.67 6.45 6.72
CA HIS A 63 8.74 7.27 6.12
C HIS A 63 9.89 6.43 5.60
N TRP A 64 10.28 5.39 6.34
CA TRP A 64 11.25 4.42 5.87
C TRP A 64 10.77 3.74 4.59
N ALA A 65 9.50 3.30 4.52
CA ALA A 65 8.91 2.67 3.35
C ALA A 65 8.96 3.60 2.12
N VAL A 66 8.59 4.87 2.26
CA VAL A 66 8.71 5.89 1.18
C VAL A 66 10.15 6.01 0.67
N GLY A 67 11.15 5.83 1.54
CA GLY A 67 12.56 5.90 1.17
C GLY A 67 13.10 4.65 0.48
N VAL A 68 12.45 3.49 0.61
CA VAL A 68 12.94 2.22 0.03
C VAL A 68 12.12 1.73 -1.16
N VAL A 69 10.84 2.10 -1.25
CA VAL A 69 10.02 1.74 -2.41
C VAL A 69 10.44 2.54 -3.64
N PRO A 70 10.34 1.96 -4.86
CA PRO A 70 10.63 2.69 -6.09
C PRO A 70 9.82 3.99 -6.19
N SER A 71 10.47 5.07 -6.60
CA SER A 71 9.78 6.35 -6.83
C SER A 71 8.78 6.22 -7.97
N HIS A 72 7.57 6.74 -7.77
CA HIS A 72 6.52 6.77 -8.79
C HIS A 72 5.78 8.13 -8.75
N PRO A 73 5.40 8.71 -9.91
CA PRO A 73 4.67 9.98 -9.95
C PRO A 73 3.36 9.98 -9.15
N ARG A 74 2.73 8.81 -9.02
CA ARG A 74 1.57 8.55 -8.17
C ARG A 74 1.87 7.44 -7.19
N LEU A 75 2.87 7.66 -6.32
CA LEU A 75 3.18 6.76 -5.22
C LEU A 75 2.21 6.99 -4.06
N ARG A 76 1.59 5.90 -3.59
CA ARG A 76 0.78 5.90 -2.38
C ARG A 76 1.28 4.83 -1.43
N VAL A 77 1.82 5.26 -0.28
CA VAL A 77 2.18 4.34 0.80
C VAL A 77 1.05 4.32 1.82
N ARG A 78 0.40 3.17 1.96
CA ARG A 78 -0.59 2.91 3.00
C ARG A 78 0.13 2.23 4.16
N CYS A 79 -0.15 2.67 5.37
CA CYS A 79 0.29 1.98 6.57
C CYS A 79 -0.95 1.59 7.37
N PRO A 80 -1.70 0.55 6.95
CA PRO A 80 -2.72 -0.04 7.79
C PRO A 80 -2.00 -0.52 9.04
N TYR A 81 -2.30 0.12 10.16
CA TYR A 81 -1.79 -0.26 11.46
C TYR A 81 -2.51 -1.55 11.90
N GLY A 82 -2.30 -2.63 11.16
CA GLY A 82 -2.87 -3.95 11.37
C GLY A 82 -1.73 -4.88 11.75
N GLY A 83 -1.64 -5.22 13.03
CA GLY A 83 -0.65 -6.17 13.52
C GLY A 83 -0.27 -6.01 14.99
N ASP A 84 -0.67 -4.92 15.65
CA ASP A 84 -0.48 -4.73 17.09
C ASP A 84 -1.72 -4.11 17.75
N PRO A 85 -2.42 -4.82 18.65
CA PRO A 85 -3.60 -4.31 19.34
C PRO A 85 -3.33 -3.06 20.19
N ASP A 86 -2.10 -2.89 20.73
CA ASP A 86 -1.76 -1.76 21.60
C ASP A 86 -1.42 -0.50 20.79
N GLY A 87 -0.65 -0.66 19.71
CA GLY A 87 -0.28 0.42 18.81
C GLY A 87 -1.42 0.85 17.87
N GLU A 88 -2.34 -0.04 17.49
CA GLU A 88 -3.49 0.31 16.65
C GLU A 88 -4.35 1.37 17.32
N THR A 89 -4.54 1.27 18.63
CA THR A 89 -5.25 2.25 19.46
C THR A 89 -4.52 3.61 19.46
N ALA A 90 -3.20 3.61 19.66
CA ALA A 90 -2.40 4.84 19.70
C ALA A 90 -2.31 5.53 18.33
N PHE A 91 -2.20 4.76 17.25
CA PHE A 91 -2.19 5.28 15.89
C PHE A 91 -3.53 5.82 15.46
N ARG A 92 -4.63 5.10 15.68
CA ARG A 92 -5.98 5.61 15.40
C ARG A 92 -6.21 6.94 16.11
N ALA A 93 -5.78 7.06 17.38
CA ALA A 93 -5.85 8.32 18.12
C ALA A 93 -5.01 9.45 17.51
N ARG A 94 -3.85 9.15 16.89
CA ARG A 94 -2.95 10.14 16.27
C ARG A 94 -3.37 10.49 14.84
N ALA A 95 -3.84 9.54 14.05
CA ALA A 95 -4.35 9.72 12.69
C ALA A 95 -5.66 10.52 12.68
N ALA A 96 -6.56 10.26 13.63
CA ALA A 96 -7.79 11.05 13.81
C ALA A 96 -7.49 12.53 14.11
N ARG A 97 -6.41 12.82 14.85
CA ARG A 97 -5.96 14.20 15.14
C ARG A 97 -5.41 14.92 13.91
N ARG A 98 -4.93 14.19 12.89
CA ARG A 98 -4.27 14.80 11.72
C ARG A 98 -5.17 14.96 10.50
N ARG A 99 -6.47 14.61 10.54
CA ARG A 99 -7.41 14.72 9.40
C ARG A 99 -6.93 13.99 8.12
N TRP A 100 -6.10 12.95 8.25
CA TRP A 100 -5.61 12.17 7.10
C TRP A 100 -6.46 10.93 6.81
N TRP A 101 -7.54 10.73 7.56
CA TRP A 101 -8.39 9.54 7.45
C TRP A 101 -9.86 9.91 7.63
N ARG A 102 -10.71 9.40 6.72
CA ARG A 102 -12.16 9.27 6.91
C ARG A 102 -12.52 7.80 6.66
N PRO A 103 -13.48 7.25 7.43
CA PRO A 103 -13.93 5.86 7.28
C PRO A 103 -14.48 5.59 5.89
#